data_AF-A0A533WY47-F1
#
_entry.id   AF-A0A533WY47-F1
#
_cell.length_a   1.000
_cell.length_b   1.000
_cell.length_c   1.000
_cell.angle_alpha   90.00
_cell.angle_beta   90.00
_cell.angle_gamma   90.00
#
_symmetry.space_group_name_H-M   'P 1'
#
loop_
_entity.id
_entity.type
_entity.pdbx_description
1 polymer ?
#
loop_
_entity_poly.entity_id
_entity_poly.type
_entity_poly.pdbx_seq_one_letter_code
_entity_poly.pdbx_strand_id
1 'polypeptide(L)' 'KPKVILMMPYFLHRGAHIKTDVVKDVNAALDKHNFKNAFMARHLGVDEKLVDLVVERAKEAEKRFDV' A
#
# COMPACT_ATOMS: atom_id res chain seq x y z
N LYS A 1 4.32 22.33 7.82
CA LYS A 1 4.76 20.92 7.74
C LYS A 1 3.77 20.06 8.53
N PRO A 2 3.40 18.85 8.07
CA PRO A 2 2.51 17.97 8.83
C PRO A 2 3.13 17.58 10.16
N LYS A 3 2.29 17.45 11.20
CA LYS A 3 2.72 17.05 12.57
C LYS A 3 3.00 15.55 12.69
N VAL A 4 2.32 14.75 11.86
CA VAL A 4 2.42 13.28 11.80
C VAL A 4 2.28 12.86 10.35
N ILE A 5 3.05 11.85 9.94
CA ILE A 5 2.94 11.19 8.64
C ILE A 5 2.65 9.71 8.89
N LEU A 6 1.61 9.19 8.25
CA LEU A 6 1.29 7.76 8.21
C LEU A 6 1.43 7.29 6.77
N MET A 7 2.30 6.30 6.56
CA MET A 7 2.59 5.73 5.25
C MET A 7 2.08 4.30 5.24
N MET A 8 1.24 3.94 4.26
CA MET A 8 0.74 2.58 4.10
C MET A 8 1.23 2.03 2.77
N PRO A 9 2.05 0.97 2.76
CA PRO A 9 2.44 0.31 1.53
C PRO A 9 1.20 -0.26 0.83
N TYR A 10 0.90 0.23 -0.37
CA TYR A 10 -0.26 -0.18 -1.15
C TYR A 10 0.04 -1.48 -1.93
N PHE A 11 0.34 -2.54 -1.19
CA PHE A 11 0.66 -3.87 -1.73
C PHE A 11 -0.11 -4.93 -0.93
N LEU A 12 -0.52 -6.02 -1.58
CA LEU A 12 -1.10 -7.17 -0.88
C LEU A 12 -0.03 -7.93 -0.08
N HIS A 13 1.19 -8.02 -0.60
CA HIS A 13 2.29 -8.77 0.02
C HIS A 13 3.63 -8.01 -0.12
N ARG A 14 4.57 -8.25 0.81
CA ARG A 14 5.95 -7.72 0.70
C ARG A 14 6.81 -8.65 -0.16
N GLY A 15 7.12 -8.23 -1.39
CA GLY A 15 8.22 -8.81 -2.16
C GLY A 15 9.58 -8.50 -1.54
N ALA A 16 10.62 -9.28 -1.88
CA ALA A 16 11.96 -9.13 -1.30
C ALA A 16 12.56 -7.74 -1.52
N HIS A 17 12.38 -7.14 -2.70
CA HIS A 17 12.86 -5.79 -3.04
C HIS A 17 12.17 -4.67 -2.24
N ILE A 18 10.90 -4.84 -1.87
CA ILE A 18 10.14 -3.85 -1.08
C ILE A 18 10.67 -3.74 0.34
N LYS A 19 11.13 -4.85 0.93
CA LYS A 19 11.58 -4.87 2.34
C LYS A 19 12.81 -4.01 2.58
N THR A 20 13.67 -3.86 1.57
CA THR A 20 15.00 -3.29 1.76
C THR A 20 15.12 -1.93 1.09
N ASP A 21 14.75 -1.81 -0.19
CA ASP A 21 15.06 -0.62 -0.98
C ASP A 21 14.11 0.54 -0.62
N VAL A 22 12.80 0.27 -0.63
CA VAL A 22 11.77 1.28 -0.32
C VAL A 22 11.91 1.80 1.12
N VAL A 23 12.18 0.93 2.07
CA VAL A 23 12.35 1.33 3.48
C VAL A 23 13.58 2.22 3.64
N LYS A 24 14.68 1.88 2.98
CA LYS A 24 15.92 2.65 3.01
C LYS A 24 15.73 4.06 2.43
N ASP A 25 15.11 4.16 1.27
CA ASP A 25 14.89 5.45 0.59
C ASP A 25 13.94 6.35 1.37
N VAL A 26 12.86 5.78 1.92
CA VAL A 26 11.91 6.51 2.77
C VAL A 26 12.60 7.04 4.03
N ASN A 27 13.38 6.21 4.73
CA ASN A 27 14.09 6.64 5.94
C ASN A 27 15.08 7.77 5.63
N ALA A 28 15.86 7.64 4.54
CA ALA A 28 16.80 8.68 4.13
C ALA A 28 16.10 10.03 3.82
N ALA A 29 14.93 9.99 3.19
CA ALA A 29 14.13 11.19 2.92
C ALA A 29 13.57 11.81 4.21
N LEU A 30 13.08 10.99 5.15
CA LEU A 30 12.56 11.46 6.43
C LEU A 30 13.67 12.13 7.26
N ASP A 31 14.87 11.54 7.28
CA ASP A 31 16.05 12.10 7.96
C ASP A 31 16.46 13.43 7.34
N LYS A 32 16.59 13.48 6.00
CA LYS A 32 16.94 14.69 5.24
C LYS A 32 15.99 15.87 5.52
N HIS A 33 14.71 15.59 5.76
CA HIS A 33 13.69 16.62 5.99
C HIS A 33 13.28 16.80 7.46
N ASN A 34 13.93 16.08 8.38
CA ASN A 34 13.72 16.11 9.83
C ASN A 34 12.27 15.80 10.24
N PHE A 35 11.67 14.80 9.59
CA PHE A 35 10.34 14.29 9.95
C PHE A 35 10.45 13.19 11.02
N LYS A 36 10.33 13.58 12.29
CA LYS A 36 10.46 12.66 13.43
C LYS A 36 9.22 11.81 13.70
N ASN A 37 8.03 12.32 13.34
CA ASN A 37 6.75 11.66 13.58
C ASN A 37 6.22 11.02 12.29
N ALA A 38 6.97 10.06 11.76
CA ALA A 38 6.60 9.33 10.55
C ALA A 38 6.53 7.84 10.85
N PHE A 39 5.43 7.21 10.45
CA PHE A 39 5.12 5.82 10.77
C PHE A 39 4.77 5.06 9.51
N MET A 40 5.37 3.88 9.35
CA MET A 40 5.03 2.95 8.28
C MET A 40 4.05 1.90 8.83
N ALA A 41 2.84 1.87 8.29
CA ALA A 41 1.84 0.86 8.59
C ALA A 41 2.22 -0.50 7.97
N ARG A 42 1.43 -1.53 8.30
CA ARG A 42 1.46 -2.80 7.56
C ARG A 42 0.99 -2.55 6.12
N HIS A 43 1.42 -3.42 5.22
CA HIS A 43 0.84 -3.47 3.87
C HIS A 43 -0.61 -3.96 3.96
N LEU A 44 -1.41 -3.75 2.91
CA LEU A 44 -2.84 -4.08 2.89
C LEU A 44 -3.12 -5.52 3.33
N GLY A 45 -2.32 -6.47 2.84
CA GLY A 45 -2.54 -7.88 3.16
C GLY A 45 -3.74 -8.44 2.41
N VAL A 46 -4.25 -9.56 2.92
CA VAL A 46 -5.55 -10.10 2.52
C VAL A 46 -6.57 -9.54 3.49
N ASP A 47 -7.56 -8.83 2.96
CA ASP A 47 -8.67 -8.22 3.72
C ASP A 47 -9.98 -8.59 3.01
N GLU A 48 -11.03 -8.88 3.78
CA GLU A 48 -12.34 -9.28 3.24
C GLU A 48 -12.89 -8.26 2.25
N LYS A 49 -12.67 -6.96 2.49
CA LYS A 49 -13.13 -5.89 1.60
C LYS A 49 -12.43 -5.92 0.25
N LEU A 50 -11.17 -6.37 0.21
CA LEU A 50 -10.44 -6.54 -1.04
C LEU A 50 -10.92 -7.76 -1.81
N VAL A 51 -11.34 -8.82 -1.11
CA VAL A 51 -11.99 -9.99 -1.73
C VAL A 51 -13.30 -9.56 -2.38
N ASP A 52 -14.15 -8.85 -1.65
CA ASP A 52 -15.43 -8.33 -2.17
C ASP A 52 -15.22 -7.45 -3.42
N LEU A 53 -14.22 -6.57 -3.37
CA LEU A 53 -13.85 -5.72 -4.50
C LEU A 53 -13.43 -6.55 -5.72
N VAL A 54 -12.61 -7.58 -5.55
CA VAL A 54 -12.18 -8.46 -6.66
C VAL A 54 -13.39 -9.18 -7.27
N VAL A 55 -14.31 -9.67 -6.45
CA VAL A 55 -15.55 -10.33 -6.91
C VAL A 55 -16.43 -9.35 -7.70
N GLU A 56 -16.55 -8.10 -7.23
CA GLU A 56 -17.27 -7.05 -7.95
C GLU A 56 -16.68 -6.80 -9.34
N ARG A 57 -15.35 -6.67 -9.44
CA ARG A 57 -14.65 -6.47 -10.72
C ARG A 57 -14.78 -7.66 -11.67
N ALA A 58 -14.81 -8.89 -11.15
CA ALA A 58 -15.06 -10.07 -11.97
C ALA A 58 -16.47 -10.01 -12.61
N LYS A 59 -17.50 -9.70 -11.81
CA LYS A 59 -18.88 -9.53 -12.30
C LYS A 59 -19.01 -8.38 -13.31
N GLU A 60 -18.29 -7.27 -13.10
CA GLU A 60 -18.23 -6.17 -14.06
C GLU A 60 -17.65 -6.62 -15.41
N ALA A 61 -16.60 -7.46 -15.37
CA ALA A 61 -15.98 -7.98 -16.58
C ALA A 61 -16.92 -8.94 -17.33
N GLU A 62 -17.54 -9.89 -16.63
CA GLU A 62 -18.49 -10.85 -17.22
C GLU A 62 -19.65 -10.14 -17.94
N LYS A 63 -20.27 -9.14 -17.29
CA LYS A 63 -21.34 -8.33 -17.90
C LYS A 63 -20.95 -7.60 -19.18
N ARG A 64 -19.65 -7.35 -19.41
CA ARG A 64 -19.16 -6.72 -20.65
C ARG A 64 -18.98 -7.71 -21.79
N PHE A 65 -18.88 -9.00 -21.48
CA PHE A 65 -18.70 -10.07 -22.47
C PHE A 65 -20.01 -10.81 -22.78
N ASP A 66 -21.04 -10.70 -21.95
CA ASP A 66 -22.41 -11.05 -22.28
C ASP A 66 -22.99 -10.03 -23.29
N VAL A 67 -22.67 -10.21 -24.57
CA VAL A 67 -23.36 -9.63 -25.73
C VAL A 67 -24.51 -10.54 -26.14
#